data_AF-A0A7K4AQF0-F1
#
_entry.id   AF-A0A7K4AQF0-F1
#
_cell.length_a   1.000
_cell.length_b   1.000
_cell.length_c   1.000
_cell.angle_alpha   90.00
_cell.angle_beta   90.00
_cell.angle_gamma   90.00
#
_symmetry.space_group_name_H-M   'P 1'
#
loop_
_entity.id
_entity.type
_entity.pdbx_description
1 polymer ?
#
loop_
_entity_poly.entity_id
_entity_poly.type
_entity_poly.pdbx_seq_one_letter_code
_entity_poly.pdbx_strand_id
1 'polypeptide(L)'
;MEWHGKSAKRFANSFVDNKFDRVDVDPVMLSNAAVQCGYTIRDFHEKPELGIHCLAYIYQLYDLLPVTHWFYSTPWLRELGMELTQKDTLPPIAETPIISEPAEVEGIEVPDVDEVKKGPTYQQYVRLYDYVQKHIPQTFVPISYGFDLVGEASHICGVENFIMWTFTEPDLAQMLVRKFTDISANGAICTAQDYGSAMVVLGSVLANNDIFSDEAVRDYSVNNMRYYMDKVFRGGGGPQIFYHCCGNHETSYKEFHNLVWSPFTVFHIGYKGKDVFPTELLKKEFGNRATIMGSVDTKLMINPNPKAVYDQAVTSVKAGRDSPRGYILGTACECPMYTLPGNLLALTQAARDHGTFGTW
;
A
#
# COMPACT_ATOMS: atom_id res chain seq x y z
N MET A 1 -25.91 4.43 5.97
CA MET A 1 -25.94 2.96 6.06
C MET A 1 -26.18 2.28 4.71
N GLU A 2 -27.09 2.77 3.85
CA GLU A 2 -27.40 2.13 2.56
C GLU A 2 -26.20 2.06 1.59
N TRP A 3 -25.46 3.17 1.41
CA TRP A 3 -24.26 3.19 0.54
C TRP A 3 -23.22 2.14 0.96
N HIS A 4 -22.91 2.07 2.25
CA HIS A 4 -21.88 1.16 2.76
C HIS A 4 -22.24 -0.30 2.51
N GLY A 5 -23.49 -0.71 2.76
CA GLY A 5 -23.92 -2.09 2.48
C GLY A 5 -23.81 -2.46 1.00
N LYS A 6 -24.16 -1.52 0.10
CA LYS A 6 -23.98 -1.68 -1.35
C LYS A 6 -22.50 -1.76 -1.74
N SER A 7 -21.67 -0.85 -1.23
CA SER A 7 -20.24 -0.79 -1.53
C SER A 7 -19.49 -2.02 -0.99
N ALA A 8 -19.79 -2.48 0.24
CA ALA A 8 -19.24 -3.71 0.81
C ALA A 8 -19.54 -4.94 -0.05
N LYS A 9 -20.77 -5.06 -0.56
CA LYS A 9 -21.14 -6.12 -1.49
C LYS A 9 -20.40 -6.00 -2.83
N ARG A 10 -20.19 -4.78 -3.33
CA ARG A 10 -19.40 -4.52 -4.55
C ARG A 10 -17.92 -4.90 -4.38
N PHE A 11 -17.28 -4.51 -3.28
CA PHE A 11 -15.88 -4.82 -3.02
C PHE A 11 -15.63 -6.34 -2.94
N ALA A 12 -16.58 -7.07 -2.36
CA ALA A 12 -16.51 -8.52 -2.26
C ALA A 12 -16.40 -9.24 -3.62
N ASN A 13 -16.92 -8.66 -4.72
CA ASN A 13 -16.83 -9.22 -6.08
C ASN A 13 -15.40 -9.58 -6.49
N SER A 14 -14.43 -8.83 -5.99
CA SER A 14 -13.02 -9.03 -6.28
C SER A 14 -12.49 -10.35 -5.71
N PHE A 15 -13.12 -10.89 -4.67
CA PHE A 15 -12.60 -12.03 -3.92
C PHE A 15 -13.51 -13.26 -3.98
N VAL A 16 -14.80 -13.07 -4.28
CA VAL A 16 -15.78 -14.14 -4.38
C VAL A 16 -16.52 -14.07 -5.72
N ASP A 17 -16.93 -15.23 -6.24
CA ASP A 17 -17.69 -15.33 -7.49
C ASP A 17 -19.15 -14.93 -7.28
N ASN A 18 -19.38 -13.64 -7.03
CA ASN A 18 -20.69 -13.06 -6.79
C ASN A 18 -20.77 -11.68 -7.43
N LYS A 19 -20.97 -11.65 -8.76
CA LYS A 19 -20.99 -10.41 -9.55
C LYS A 19 -22.12 -9.47 -9.11
N PHE A 20 -21.77 -8.25 -8.69
CA PHE A 20 -22.74 -7.25 -8.23
C PHE A 20 -22.33 -5.82 -8.60
N ASP A 21 -23.25 -4.99 -9.11
CA ASP A 21 -22.98 -3.58 -9.46
C ASP A 21 -21.85 -3.47 -10.50
N ARG A 22 -20.63 -3.10 -10.12
CA ARG A 22 -19.49 -2.86 -11.01
C ARG A 22 -18.15 -3.23 -10.38
N VAL A 23 -17.06 -3.19 -11.17
CA VAL A 23 -15.68 -3.24 -10.64
C VAL A 23 -15.47 -2.13 -9.62
N ASP A 24 -14.76 -2.43 -8.53
CA ASP A 24 -14.52 -1.43 -7.48
C ASP A 24 -13.38 -0.49 -7.86
N VAL A 25 -13.31 0.66 -7.18
CA VAL A 25 -12.31 1.70 -7.43
C VAL A 25 -11.57 2.03 -6.15
N ASP A 26 -10.25 1.83 -6.18
CA ASP A 26 -9.31 2.20 -5.12
C ASP A 26 -8.19 3.07 -5.71
N PRO A 27 -8.20 4.40 -5.54
CA PRO A 27 -7.10 5.24 -5.96
C PRO A 27 -5.92 5.23 -4.97
N VAL A 28 -5.83 4.26 -4.04
CA VAL A 28 -4.78 4.21 -3.01
C VAL A 28 -4.71 5.53 -2.25
N MET A 29 -5.84 5.95 -1.71
CA MET A 29 -5.98 7.29 -1.14
C MET A 29 -5.47 7.32 0.30
N LEU A 30 -4.60 8.29 0.58
CA LEU A 30 -4.16 8.58 1.94
C LEU A 30 -4.45 10.04 2.27
N SER A 31 -3.40 10.84 2.44
CA SER A 31 -3.53 12.21 2.91
C SER A 31 -4.24 13.14 1.91
N ASN A 32 -4.44 12.72 0.65
CA ASN A 32 -5.33 13.40 -0.31
C ASN A 32 -6.72 13.62 0.28
N ALA A 33 -7.26 12.67 1.04
CA ALA A 33 -8.59 12.80 1.64
C ALA A 33 -8.67 13.98 2.62
N ALA A 34 -7.62 14.21 3.42
CA ALA A 34 -7.54 15.36 4.33
C ALA A 34 -7.48 16.68 3.56
N VAL A 35 -6.67 16.74 2.49
CA VAL A 35 -6.56 17.92 1.62
C VAL A 35 -7.90 18.25 0.95
N GLN A 36 -8.63 17.25 0.46
CA GLN A 36 -9.98 17.44 -0.11
C GLN A 36 -10.99 17.94 0.93
N CYS A 37 -10.77 17.67 2.21
CA CYS A 37 -11.59 18.16 3.32
C CYS A 37 -11.14 19.54 3.84
N GLY A 38 -10.11 20.15 3.25
CA GLY A 38 -9.60 21.48 3.65
C GLY A 38 -8.55 21.45 4.78
N TYR A 39 -7.98 20.28 5.07
CA TYR A 39 -6.90 20.10 6.05
C TYR A 39 -5.53 19.97 5.38
N THR A 40 -4.46 20.02 6.18
CA THR A 40 -3.08 19.85 5.70
C THR A 40 -2.66 18.38 5.63
N ILE A 41 -1.52 18.09 5.00
CA ILE A 41 -0.92 16.75 5.04
C ILE A 41 -0.48 16.39 6.46
N ARG A 42 0.02 17.38 7.20
CA ARG A 42 0.39 17.24 8.61
C ARG A 42 -0.81 16.85 9.47
N ASP A 43 -1.97 17.48 9.28
CA ASP A 43 -3.18 17.13 10.01
C ASP A 43 -3.54 15.65 9.85
N PHE A 44 -3.38 15.10 8.65
CA PHE A 44 -3.61 13.67 8.41
C PHE A 44 -2.70 12.78 9.27
N HIS A 45 -1.41 13.11 9.37
CA HIS A 45 -0.41 12.27 10.04
C HIS A 45 -0.36 12.46 11.57
N GLU A 46 -0.59 13.68 12.07
CA GLU A 46 -0.58 13.96 13.51
C GLU A 46 -1.92 13.61 14.20
N LYS A 47 -3.03 13.56 13.44
CA LYS A 47 -4.39 13.31 13.94
C LYS A 47 -5.01 12.13 13.19
N PRO A 48 -4.65 10.87 13.51
CA PRO A 48 -5.15 9.69 12.81
C PRO A 48 -6.69 9.60 12.76
N GLU A 49 -7.37 10.04 13.83
CA GLU A 49 -8.82 10.08 13.91
C GLU A 49 -9.44 11.04 12.89
N LEU A 50 -8.80 12.18 12.64
CA LEU A 50 -9.19 13.11 11.58
C LEU A 50 -8.93 12.48 10.20
N GLY A 51 -7.73 11.94 10.00
CA GLY A 51 -7.32 11.36 8.71
C GLY A 51 -8.26 10.25 8.25
N ILE A 52 -8.58 9.29 9.12
CA ILE A 52 -9.49 8.18 8.79
C ILE A 52 -10.93 8.64 8.57
N HIS A 53 -11.37 9.67 9.29
CA HIS A 53 -12.71 10.22 9.10
C HIS A 53 -12.83 10.92 7.75
N CYS A 54 -11.81 11.68 7.36
CA CYS A 54 -11.72 12.27 6.02
C CYS A 54 -11.75 11.19 4.94
N LEU A 55 -11.02 10.09 5.11
CA LEU A 55 -11.06 8.95 4.18
C LEU A 55 -12.47 8.36 4.07
N ALA A 56 -13.14 8.09 5.20
CA ALA A 56 -14.51 7.59 5.22
C ALA A 56 -15.47 8.48 4.42
N TYR A 57 -15.36 9.79 4.65
CA TYR A 57 -16.17 10.80 3.98
C TYR A 57 -15.91 10.83 2.47
N ILE A 58 -14.64 10.89 2.06
CA ILE A 58 -14.26 10.98 0.65
C ILE A 58 -14.57 9.68 -0.10
N TYR A 59 -14.43 8.52 0.55
CA TYR A 59 -14.80 7.23 -0.04
C TYR A 59 -16.29 7.14 -0.32
N GLN A 60 -17.12 7.63 0.61
CA GLN A 60 -18.55 7.73 0.39
C GLN A 60 -18.89 8.76 -0.70
N LEU A 61 -18.22 9.92 -0.70
CA LEU A 61 -18.50 11.02 -1.64
C LEU A 61 -18.25 10.62 -3.11
N TYR A 62 -17.16 9.90 -3.36
CA TYR A 62 -16.80 9.46 -4.72
C TYR A 62 -17.21 8.02 -5.03
N ASP A 63 -17.89 7.33 -4.10
CA ASP A 63 -18.32 5.93 -4.25
C ASP A 63 -17.14 4.98 -4.54
N LEU A 64 -16.11 5.08 -3.69
CA LEU A 64 -14.88 4.27 -3.70
C LEU A 64 -15.03 3.05 -2.75
N LEU A 65 -13.92 2.61 -2.14
CA LEU A 65 -13.88 1.49 -1.22
C LEU A 65 -14.81 1.64 0.00
N PRO A 66 -15.40 0.55 0.50
CA PRO A 66 -16.22 0.54 1.72
C PRO A 66 -15.39 0.53 3.00
N VAL A 67 -14.12 0.13 2.91
CA VAL A 67 -13.19 0.02 4.04
C VAL A 67 -12.27 1.23 4.06
N THR A 68 -11.99 1.76 5.24
CA THR A 68 -11.08 2.90 5.40
C THR A 68 -9.74 2.43 5.92
N HIS A 69 -8.67 3.09 5.49
CA HIS A 69 -7.32 2.71 5.85
C HIS A 69 -6.47 3.95 6.08
N TRP A 70 -5.85 4.07 7.25
CA TRP A 70 -4.97 5.19 7.56
C TRP A 70 -3.57 4.67 7.80
N PHE A 71 -2.60 5.30 7.14
CA PHE A 71 -1.22 4.88 7.13
C PHE A 71 -0.42 5.96 7.84
N TYR A 72 0.38 5.57 8.82
CA TYR A 72 1.48 6.43 9.24
C TYR A 72 2.57 6.30 8.18
N SER A 73 3.01 7.42 7.61
CA SER A 73 4.15 7.42 6.71
C SER A 73 5.39 6.94 7.46
N THR A 74 6.26 6.17 6.79
CA THR A 74 7.52 5.65 7.37
C THR A 74 7.34 4.99 8.75
N PRO A 75 6.45 3.98 8.87
CA PRO A 75 6.17 3.32 10.15
C PRO A 75 7.43 2.59 10.65
N TRP A 76 7.52 2.41 11.97
CA TRP A 76 8.58 1.63 12.65
C TRP A 76 9.97 2.28 12.71
N LEU A 77 10.25 3.32 11.91
CA LEU A 77 11.55 4.01 11.97
C LEU A 77 11.81 4.68 13.33
N ARG A 78 10.77 5.23 13.98
CA ARG A 78 10.91 5.83 15.32
C ARG A 78 11.23 4.79 16.38
N GLU A 79 10.63 3.61 16.28
CA GLU A 79 10.94 2.49 17.16
C GLU A 79 12.38 1.99 16.98
N LEU A 80 13.01 2.23 15.81
CA LEU A 80 14.42 1.97 15.57
C LEU A 80 15.34 3.17 15.90
N GLY A 81 14.80 4.23 16.52
CA GLY A 81 15.56 5.38 16.98
C GLY A 81 15.72 6.53 15.98
N MET A 82 15.01 6.50 14.85
CA MET A 82 15.01 7.62 13.91
C MET A 82 14.05 8.73 14.35
N GLU A 83 14.45 9.98 14.10
CA GLU A 83 13.58 11.14 14.24
C GLU A 83 12.86 11.45 12.91
N LEU A 84 11.56 11.75 13.00
CA LEU A 84 10.71 12.08 11.85
C LEU A 84 10.21 13.52 11.96
N THR A 85 10.49 14.32 10.95
CA THR A 85 10.04 15.71 10.88
C THR A 85 8.77 15.85 10.08
N GLN A 86 7.74 16.37 10.75
CA GLN A 86 6.43 16.68 10.17
C GLN A 86 6.55 17.84 9.18
N LYS A 87 5.81 17.75 8.06
CA LYS A 87 5.72 18.79 7.04
C LYS A 87 4.25 19.07 6.71
N ASP A 88 3.93 20.32 6.43
CA ASP A 88 2.54 20.70 6.12
C ASP A 88 2.09 20.21 4.73
N THR A 89 3.04 20.07 3.80
CA THR A 89 2.81 19.79 2.38
C THR A 89 3.45 18.50 1.88
N LEU A 90 4.08 17.73 2.78
CA LEU A 90 4.70 16.43 2.49
C LEU A 90 4.40 15.47 3.64
N PRO A 91 4.47 14.14 3.42
CA PRO A 91 4.53 13.18 4.52
C PRO A 91 5.74 13.46 5.45
N PRO A 92 5.71 12.94 6.69
CA PRO A 92 6.85 12.95 7.60
C PRO A 92 8.14 12.48 6.90
N ILE A 93 9.25 13.16 7.16
CA ILE A 93 10.56 12.87 6.57
C ILE A 93 11.52 12.40 7.66
N ALA A 94 12.20 11.28 7.43
CA ALA A 94 13.32 10.84 8.25
C ALA A 94 14.52 11.78 8.08
N GLU A 95 14.99 12.41 9.17
CA GLU A 95 15.98 13.49 9.07
C GLU A 95 17.40 13.02 8.78
N THR A 96 17.99 12.31 9.75
CA THR A 96 19.42 11.97 9.73
C THR A 96 19.56 10.46 9.89
N PRO A 97 20.40 9.82 9.06
CA PRO A 97 20.81 8.44 9.28
C PRO A 97 21.34 8.26 10.70
N ILE A 98 21.00 7.15 11.34
CA ILE A 98 21.47 6.82 12.69
C ILE A 98 22.74 5.97 12.67
N ILE A 99 23.12 5.44 11.48
CA ILE A 99 24.40 4.77 11.23
C ILE A 99 25.04 5.29 9.95
N SER A 100 26.36 5.14 9.86
CA SER A 100 27.15 5.59 8.70
C SER A 100 28.18 4.55 8.22
N GLU A 101 28.46 3.53 9.03
CA GLU A 101 29.36 2.44 8.70
C GLU A 101 28.60 1.09 8.66
N PRO A 102 28.88 0.19 7.70
CA PRO A 102 28.16 -1.08 7.56
C PRO A 102 28.12 -1.93 8.84
N ALA A 103 29.24 -1.98 9.59
CA ALA A 103 29.35 -2.80 10.79
C ALA A 103 28.40 -2.36 11.92
N GLU A 104 27.94 -1.10 11.92
CA GLU A 104 26.99 -0.60 12.91
C GLU A 104 25.61 -1.25 12.79
N VAL A 105 25.29 -1.86 11.64
CA VAL A 105 24.04 -2.61 11.44
C VAL A 105 23.87 -3.70 12.48
N GLU A 106 24.94 -4.38 12.87
CA GLU A 106 24.90 -5.49 13.83
C GLU A 106 24.32 -5.03 15.19
N GLY A 107 24.66 -3.81 15.61
CA GLY A 107 24.25 -3.20 16.86
C GLY A 107 22.81 -2.66 16.89
N ILE A 108 22.09 -2.63 15.77
CA ILE A 108 20.69 -2.21 15.75
C ILE A 108 19.84 -3.27 16.43
N GLU A 109 19.22 -2.92 17.56
CA GLU A 109 18.27 -3.79 18.24
C GLU A 109 16.88 -3.68 17.59
N VAL A 110 16.20 -4.81 17.44
CA VAL A 110 14.86 -4.87 16.89
C VAL A 110 13.87 -5.03 18.04
N PRO A 111 13.03 -4.02 18.32
CA PRO A 111 12.00 -4.11 19.36
C PRO A 111 11.11 -5.34 19.18
N ASP A 112 10.87 -6.06 20.27
CA ASP A 112 9.96 -7.20 20.28
C ASP A 112 8.49 -6.76 20.18
N VAL A 113 7.56 -7.73 20.18
CA VAL A 113 6.12 -7.46 20.07
C VAL A 113 5.60 -6.58 21.23
N ASP A 114 6.06 -6.82 22.46
CA ASP A 114 5.61 -6.06 23.64
C ASP A 114 6.16 -4.64 23.66
N GLU A 115 7.37 -4.44 23.12
CA GLU A 115 8.00 -3.13 22.93
C GLU A 115 7.34 -2.35 21.79
N VAL A 116 7.13 -2.98 20.62
CA VAL A 116 6.41 -2.37 19.49
C VAL A 116 5.02 -1.92 19.90
N LYS A 117 4.31 -2.72 20.70
CA LYS A 117 2.98 -2.37 21.20
C LYS A 117 2.97 -1.08 22.03
N LYS A 118 4.05 -0.77 22.74
CA LYS A 118 4.23 0.48 23.51
C LYS A 118 4.83 1.62 22.65
N GLY A 119 5.29 1.29 21.45
CA GLY A 119 5.94 2.20 20.52
C GLY A 119 5.02 3.28 19.98
N PRO A 120 5.59 4.44 19.61
CA PRO A 120 4.81 5.62 19.22
C PRO A 120 3.99 5.44 17.95
N THR A 121 4.40 4.56 17.02
CA THR A 121 3.68 4.23 15.79
C THR A 121 2.47 3.36 16.09
N TYR A 122 2.64 2.26 16.84
CA TYR A 122 1.52 1.38 17.17
C TYR A 122 0.43 2.09 17.99
N GLN A 123 0.83 2.99 18.89
CA GLN A 123 -0.12 3.80 19.65
C GLN A 123 -0.97 4.73 18.77
N GLN A 124 -0.51 5.14 17.58
CA GLN A 124 -1.37 5.83 16.61
C GLN A 124 -2.45 4.90 16.03
N TYR A 125 -2.10 3.64 15.74
CA TYR A 125 -3.06 2.65 15.26
C TYR A 125 -4.09 2.28 16.32
N VAL A 126 -3.71 2.21 17.60
CA VAL A 126 -4.68 2.01 18.70
C VAL A 126 -5.70 3.15 18.74
N ARG A 127 -5.22 4.41 18.77
CA ARG A 127 -6.09 5.61 18.74
C ARG A 127 -7.02 5.61 17.53
N LEU A 128 -6.47 5.28 16.36
CA LEU A 128 -7.20 5.16 15.11
C LEU A 128 -8.34 4.14 15.21
N TYR A 129 -8.03 2.91 15.64
CA TYR A 129 -8.99 1.83 15.64
C TYR A 129 -10.04 1.95 16.74
N ASP A 130 -9.69 2.49 17.90
CA ASP A 130 -10.65 2.89 18.94
C ASP A 130 -11.66 3.89 18.37
N TYR A 131 -11.20 4.88 17.61
CA TYR A 131 -12.07 5.85 16.96
C TYR A 131 -12.99 5.19 15.92
N VAL A 132 -12.44 4.36 15.03
CA VAL A 132 -13.21 3.67 13.98
C VAL A 132 -14.30 2.80 14.58
N GLN A 133 -13.97 1.96 15.57
CA GLN A 133 -14.94 1.08 16.23
C GLN A 133 -16.07 1.87 16.92
N LYS A 134 -15.76 3.05 17.47
CA LYS A 134 -16.75 3.89 18.15
C LYS A 134 -17.64 4.70 17.19
N HIS A 135 -17.09 5.19 16.09
CA HIS A 135 -17.74 6.22 15.27
C HIS A 135 -18.15 5.75 13.87
N ILE A 136 -17.40 4.83 13.26
CA ILE A 136 -17.62 4.33 11.90
C ILE A 136 -17.35 2.81 11.79
N PRO A 137 -17.90 1.97 12.69
CA PRO A 137 -17.50 0.56 12.83
C PRO A 137 -17.69 -0.26 11.54
N GLN A 138 -18.57 0.16 10.65
CA GLN A 138 -18.80 -0.50 9.38
C GLN A 138 -17.58 -0.50 8.45
N THR A 139 -16.67 0.48 8.57
CA THR A 139 -15.47 0.60 7.73
C THR A 139 -14.24 -0.10 8.33
N PHE A 140 -14.41 -0.75 9.48
CA PHE A 140 -13.32 -1.31 10.28
C PHE A 140 -12.64 -2.51 9.59
N VAL A 141 -11.35 -2.36 9.31
CA VAL A 141 -10.44 -3.44 8.99
C VAL A 141 -9.14 -3.17 9.75
N PRO A 142 -8.66 -4.08 10.60
CA PRO A 142 -7.35 -3.95 11.22
C PRO A 142 -6.28 -4.20 10.17
N ILE A 143 -5.49 -3.18 9.86
CA ILE A 143 -4.48 -3.19 8.80
C ILE A 143 -3.12 -2.96 9.44
N SER A 144 -2.13 -3.73 9.01
CA SER A 144 -0.73 -3.51 9.32
C SER A 144 0.06 -3.21 8.06
N TYR A 145 1.12 -2.42 8.24
CA TYR A 145 1.94 -1.90 7.16
C TYR A 145 3.37 -2.44 7.26
N GLY A 146 3.80 -3.09 6.18
CA GLY A 146 5.21 -3.41 5.89
C GLY A 146 5.58 -2.82 4.53
N PHE A 147 5.19 -1.56 4.31
CA PHE A 147 5.37 -0.91 3.02
C PHE A 147 6.86 -0.57 2.81
N ASP A 148 7.39 -0.86 1.62
CA ASP A 148 8.78 -0.62 1.21
C ASP A 148 9.86 -1.08 2.19
N LEU A 149 9.90 -2.38 2.51
CA LEU A 149 10.89 -2.96 3.44
C LEU A 149 12.35 -2.54 3.15
N VAL A 150 12.68 -2.35 1.87
CA VAL A 150 14.03 -1.98 1.42
C VAL A 150 14.28 -0.48 1.61
N GLY A 151 13.36 0.39 1.15
CA GLY A 151 13.56 1.83 1.29
C GLY A 151 13.43 2.32 2.72
N GLU A 152 12.50 1.76 3.51
CA GLU A 152 12.41 2.05 4.93
C GLU A 152 13.72 1.70 5.66
N ALA A 153 14.24 0.50 5.43
CA ALA A 153 15.55 0.10 5.96
C ALA A 153 16.68 1.05 5.50
N SER A 154 16.63 1.53 4.26
CA SER A 154 17.65 2.43 3.72
C SER A 154 17.68 3.81 4.41
N HIS A 155 16.59 4.27 5.04
CA HIS A 155 16.60 5.53 5.79
C HIS A 155 17.57 5.49 6.97
N ILE A 156 17.78 4.31 7.57
CA ILE A 156 18.62 4.11 8.75
C ILE A 156 20.09 4.48 8.49
N CYS A 157 20.61 4.18 7.28
CA CYS A 157 21.96 4.54 6.86
C CYS A 157 22.03 5.63 5.76
N GLY A 158 20.87 6.08 5.27
CA GLY A 158 20.74 6.93 4.09
C GLY A 158 20.72 6.12 2.79
N VAL A 159 19.82 6.49 1.88
CA VAL A 159 19.55 5.75 0.63
C VAL A 159 20.82 5.54 -0.22
N GLU A 160 21.65 6.57 -0.36
CA GLU A 160 22.89 6.51 -1.14
C GLU A 160 23.89 5.51 -0.55
N ASN A 161 24.07 5.53 0.79
CA ASN A 161 24.92 4.58 1.49
C ASN A 161 24.36 3.17 1.39
N PHE A 162 23.05 2.99 1.58
CA PHE A 162 22.42 1.68 1.45
C PHE A 162 22.66 1.08 0.07
N ILE A 163 22.43 1.85 -1.00
CA ILE A 163 22.68 1.40 -2.38
C ILE A 163 24.14 0.99 -2.52
N MET A 164 25.10 1.78 -2.04
CA MET A 164 26.52 1.41 -2.07
C MET A 164 26.80 0.11 -1.30
N TRP A 165 26.23 -0.05 -0.11
CA TRP A 165 26.41 -1.26 0.72
C TRP A 165 25.84 -2.50 0.06
N THR A 166 24.81 -2.39 -0.77
CA THR A 166 24.32 -3.55 -1.53
C THR A 166 25.37 -4.13 -2.49
N PHE A 167 26.39 -3.36 -2.87
CA PHE A 167 27.51 -3.80 -3.69
C PHE A 167 28.74 -4.16 -2.86
N THR A 168 29.06 -3.37 -1.84
CA THR A 168 30.32 -3.51 -1.09
C THR A 168 30.21 -4.48 0.08
N GLU A 169 29.05 -4.49 0.76
CA GLU A 169 28.79 -5.23 2.01
C GLU A 169 27.39 -5.88 1.99
N PRO A 170 27.10 -6.76 1.00
CA PRO A 170 25.74 -7.25 0.74
C PRO A 170 25.12 -8.01 1.92
N ASP A 171 25.93 -8.71 2.72
CA ASP A 171 25.44 -9.44 3.91
C ASP A 171 24.92 -8.48 4.98
N LEU A 172 25.61 -7.35 5.20
CA LEU A 172 25.20 -6.32 6.15
C LEU A 172 24.02 -5.51 5.63
N ALA A 173 23.97 -5.21 4.33
CA ALA A 173 22.80 -4.60 3.71
C ALA A 173 21.55 -5.48 3.85
N GLN A 174 21.68 -6.80 3.61
CA GLN A 174 20.59 -7.76 3.82
C GLN A 174 20.18 -7.87 5.30
N MET A 175 21.14 -7.84 6.22
CA MET A 175 20.86 -7.82 7.65
C MET A 175 20.03 -6.58 8.04
N LEU A 176 20.35 -5.41 7.48
CA LEU A 176 19.61 -4.18 7.74
C LEU A 176 18.15 -4.29 7.27
N VAL A 177 17.92 -4.78 6.04
CA VAL A 177 16.56 -5.03 5.53
C VAL A 177 15.83 -6.07 6.39
N ARG A 178 16.51 -7.13 6.83
CA ARG A 178 15.93 -8.14 7.72
C ARG A 178 15.47 -7.54 9.05
N LYS A 179 16.28 -6.67 9.68
CA LYS A 179 15.93 -6.00 10.94
C LYS A 179 14.68 -5.12 10.79
N PHE A 180 14.59 -4.34 9.72
CA PHE A 180 13.38 -3.55 9.44
C PHE A 180 12.17 -4.45 9.13
N THR A 181 12.39 -5.55 8.42
CA THR A 181 11.36 -6.55 8.15
C THR A 181 10.83 -7.17 9.43
N ASP A 182 11.70 -7.46 10.40
CA ASP A 182 11.34 -8.06 11.67
C ASP A 182 10.47 -7.15 12.53
N ILE A 183 10.81 -5.87 12.66
CA ILE A 183 9.98 -4.91 13.41
C ILE A 183 8.62 -4.69 12.72
N SER A 184 8.61 -4.61 11.40
CA SER A 184 7.37 -4.47 10.62
C SER A 184 6.44 -5.67 10.81
N ALA A 185 7.01 -6.89 10.88
CA ALA A 185 6.25 -8.10 11.15
C ALA A 185 5.75 -8.14 12.60
N ASN A 186 6.55 -7.68 13.57
CA ASN A 186 6.13 -7.56 14.96
C ASN A 186 4.93 -6.60 15.10
N GLY A 187 4.91 -5.49 14.35
CA GLY A 187 3.76 -4.59 14.27
C GLY A 187 2.48 -5.27 13.75
N ALA A 188 2.59 -6.11 12.72
CA ALA A 188 1.45 -6.88 12.23
C ALA A 188 0.95 -7.93 13.23
N ILE A 189 1.86 -8.55 13.98
CA ILE A 189 1.52 -9.47 15.05
C ILE A 189 0.80 -8.74 16.19
N CYS A 190 1.23 -7.54 16.57
CA CYS A 190 0.49 -6.71 17.53
C CYS A 190 -0.94 -6.47 17.06
N THR A 191 -1.12 -6.03 15.81
CA THR A 191 -2.46 -5.81 15.21
C THR A 191 -3.31 -7.08 15.24
N ALA A 192 -2.74 -8.23 14.89
CA ALA A 192 -3.45 -9.51 14.93
C ALA A 192 -3.85 -9.92 16.37
N GLN A 193 -2.98 -9.70 17.35
CA GLN A 193 -3.27 -10.01 18.76
C GLN A 193 -4.38 -9.13 19.32
N ASP A 194 -4.42 -7.85 18.98
CA ASP A 194 -5.38 -6.89 19.54
C ASP A 194 -6.75 -6.93 18.84
N TYR A 195 -6.78 -7.22 17.53
CA TYR A 195 -8.01 -7.15 16.73
C TYR A 195 -8.45 -8.49 16.13
N GLY A 196 -7.71 -9.57 16.39
CA GLY A 196 -8.02 -10.94 15.92
C GLY A 196 -7.61 -11.23 14.47
N SER A 197 -7.17 -10.23 13.72
CA SER A 197 -6.58 -10.36 12.39
C SER A 197 -5.74 -9.13 12.05
N ALA A 198 -4.96 -9.23 10.97
CA ALA A 198 -4.26 -8.10 10.39
C ALA A 198 -4.25 -8.25 8.87
N MET A 199 -5.00 -7.42 8.16
CA MET A 199 -4.79 -7.26 6.72
C MET A 199 -3.41 -6.64 6.51
N VAL A 200 -2.58 -7.24 5.67
CA VAL A 200 -1.24 -6.73 5.41
C VAL A 200 -1.26 -5.89 4.14
N VAL A 201 -0.75 -4.66 4.23
CA VAL A 201 -0.31 -3.90 3.05
C VAL A 201 1.21 -3.94 3.00
N LEU A 202 1.75 -4.46 1.91
CA LEU A 202 3.16 -4.71 1.70
C LEU A 202 3.53 -4.29 0.28
N GLY A 203 4.77 -3.86 0.06
CA GLY A 203 5.14 -3.39 -1.25
C GLY A 203 6.62 -3.16 -1.43
N SER A 204 6.96 -2.76 -2.65
CA SER A 204 8.31 -2.36 -3.04
C SER A 204 8.24 -0.95 -3.59
N VAL A 205 9.09 -0.03 -3.11
CA VAL A 205 9.25 1.29 -3.72
C VAL A 205 10.70 1.49 -4.14
N LEU A 206 11.66 1.40 -3.22
CA LEU A 206 13.08 1.56 -3.58
C LEU A 206 13.58 0.39 -4.45
N ALA A 207 13.12 -0.83 -4.17
CA ALA A 207 13.52 -2.02 -4.91
C ALA A 207 12.73 -2.19 -6.22
N ASN A 208 13.18 -1.50 -7.28
CA ASN A 208 12.61 -1.56 -8.62
C ASN A 208 13.72 -1.44 -9.69
N ASN A 209 13.39 -1.59 -10.98
CA ASN A 209 14.36 -1.63 -12.09
C ASN A 209 15.04 -0.29 -12.43
N ASP A 210 14.62 0.83 -11.85
CA ASP A 210 15.38 2.09 -11.95
C ASP A 210 16.63 2.07 -11.05
N ILE A 211 16.62 1.25 -9.99
CA ILE A 211 17.69 1.20 -8.97
C ILE A 211 18.41 -0.16 -8.97
N PHE A 212 17.67 -1.25 -9.12
CA PHE A 212 18.16 -2.61 -8.90
C PHE A 212 17.94 -3.53 -10.11
N SER A 213 18.83 -4.51 -10.27
CA SER A 213 18.64 -5.63 -11.19
C SER A 213 17.48 -6.54 -10.74
N ASP A 214 16.99 -7.41 -11.63
CA ASP A 214 15.95 -8.39 -11.28
C ASP A 214 16.40 -9.28 -10.11
N GLU A 215 17.67 -9.69 -10.09
CA GLU A 215 18.27 -10.46 -8.99
C GLU A 215 18.28 -9.69 -7.68
N ALA A 216 18.67 -8.42 -7.68
CA ALA A 216 18.64 -7.61 -6.47
C ALA A 216 17.21 -7.32 -6.00
N VAL A 217 16.24 -7.13 -6.91
CA VAL A 217 14.80 -7.04 -6.54
C VAL A 217 14.32 -8.34 -5.90
N ARG A 218 14.69 -9.51 -6.46
CA ARG A 218 14.38 -10.81 -5.85
C ARG A 218 14.96 -10.91 -4.45
N ASP A 219 16.25 -10.59 -4.30
CA ASP A 219 16.99 -10.89 -3.09
C ASP A 219 16.67 -9.91 -1.95
N TYR A 220 16.58 -8.60 -2.23
CA TYR A 220 16.28 -7.59 -1.22
C TYR A 220 14.78 -7.40 -1.00
N SER A 221 13.94 -7.50 -2.05
CA SER A 221 12.51 -7.21 -1.92
C SER A 221 11.68 -8.49 -1.81
N VAL A 222 11.66 -9.34 -2.84
CA VAL A 222 10.76 -10.51 -2.88
C VAL A 222 11.03 -11.48 -1.73
N ASN A 223 12.28 -11.82 -1.46
CA ASN A 223 12.64 -12.74 -0.37
C ASN A 223 12.28 -12.18 1.01
N ASN A 224 12.46 -10.88 1.23
CA ASN A 224 12.06 -10.23 2.49
C ASN A 224 10.54 -10.12 2.62
N MET A 225 9.82 -9.82 1.54
CA MET A 225 8.35 -9.85 1.50
C MET A 225 7.80 -11.25 1.80
N ARG A 226 8.43 -12.32 1.29
CA ARG A 226 8.06 -13.70 1.62
C ARG A 226 8.29 -14.03 3.09
N TYR A 227 9.46 -13.69 3.60
CA TYR A 227 9.80 -13.90 5.02
C TYR A 227 8.83 -13.16 5.93
N TYR A 228 8.55 -11.89 5.63
CA TYR A 228 7.57 -11.08 6.34
C TYR A 228 6.23 -11.81 6.42
N MET A 229 5.70 -12.26 5.29
CA MET A 229 4.39 -12.90 5.25
C MET A 229 4.36 -14.24 5.98
N ASP A 230 5.41 -15.07 5.89
CA ASP A 230 5.50 -16.32 6.66
C ASP A 230 5.49 -16.03 8.17
N LYS A 231 6.27 -15.05 8.63
CA LYS A 231 6.30 -14.63 10.04
C LYS A 231 4.93 -14.10 10.50
N VAL A 232 4.30 -13.23 9.72
CA VAL A 232 3.00 -12.63 10.06
C VAL A 232 1.88 -13.67 10.09
N PHE A 233 1.82 -14.58 9.12
CA PHE A 233 0.82 -15.66 9.11
C PHE A 233 0.99 -16.62 10.30
N ARG A 234 2.23 -16.98 10.66
CA ARG A 234 2.49 -17.77 11.87
C ARG A 234 2.09 -17.06 13.16
N GLY A 235 2.16 -15.73 13.17
CA GLY A 235 1.75 -14.88 14.28
C GLY A 235 0.26 -14.53 14.31
N GLY A 236 -0.56 -15.10 13.42
CA GLY A 236 -2.02 -14.92 13.40
C GLY A 236 -2.53 -13.77 12.54
N GLY A 237 -1.65 -13.07 11.80
CA GLY A 237 -2.06 -12.08 10.80
C GLY A 237 -2.58 -12.71 9.50
N GLY A 238 -3.18 -11.90 8.64
CA GLY A 238 -3.83 -12.33 7.40
C GLY A 238 -5.29 -12.77 7.57
N PRO A 239 -5.87 -13.49 6.58
CA PRO A 239 -5.24 -13.91 5.32
C PRO A 239 -5.15 -12.80 4.26
N GLN A 240 -5.76 -11.62 4.46
CA GLN A 240 -5.78 -10.55 3.46
C GLN A 240 -4.38 -9.96 3.24
N ILE A 241 -3.97 -9.87 1.96
CA ILE A 241 -2.69 -9.27 1.55
C ILE A 241 -2.96 -8.27 0.43
N PHE A 242 -2.40 -7.09 0.51
CA PHE A 242 -2.30 -6.17 -0.61
C PHE A 242 -0.83 -5.92 -0.92
N TYR A 243 -0.39 -6.41 -2.07
CA TYR A 243 0.93 -6.14 -2.63
C TYR A 243 0.87 -4.94 -3.57
N HIS A 244 1.60 -3.88 -3.25
CA HIS A 244 1.80 -2.72 -4.12
C HIS A 244 3.28 -2.57 -4.52
N CYS A 245 3.60 -2.86 -5.78
CA CYS A 245 4.95 -2.71 -6.33
C CYS A 245 5.03 -1.40 -7.11
N CYS A 246 5.51 -0.35 -6.43
CA CYS A 246 5.70 0.99 -6.95
C CYS A 246 6.99 1.09 -7.78
N GLY A 247 7.07 2.10 -8.63
CA GLY A 247 8.22 2.32 -9.50
C GLY A 247 8.23 1.40 -10.73
N ASN A 248 9.33 1.45 -11.45
CA ASN A 248 9.51 0.73 -12.71
C ASN A 248 9.80 -0.75 -12.46
N HIS A 249 8.88 -1.63 -12.85
CA HIS A 249 9.10 -3.07 -12.89
C HIS A 249 9.08 -3.58 -14.32
N GLU A 250 9.97 -3.06 -15.17
CA GLU A 250 10.07 -3.43 -16.59
C GLU A 250 10.40 -4.91 -16.81
N THR A 251 11.29 -5.48 -16.00
CA THR A 251 11.74 -6.88 -16.11
C THR A 251 11.54 -7.65 -14.81
N SER A 252 11.72 -7.00 -13.67
CA SER A 252 11.69 -7.61 -12.33
C SER A 252 10.31 -8.10 -11.89
N TYR A 253 9.23 -7.70 -12.57
CA TYR A 253 7.88 -8.15 -12.23
C TYR A 253 7.75 -9.68 -12.19
N LYS A 254 8.58 -10.40 -12.96
CA LYS A 254 8.59 -11.87 -13.00
C LYS A 254 9.04 -12.49 -11.68
N GLU A 255 9.86 -11.80 -10.91
CA GLU A 255 10.33 -12.30 -9.61
C GLU A 255 9.17 -12.39 -8.60
N PHE A 256 8.12 -11.57 -8.75
CA PHE A 256 6.95 -11.57 -7.88
C PHE A 256 6.10 -12.84 -7.95
N HIS A 257 6.28 -13.70 -8.96
CA HIS A 257 5.66 -15.04 -8.98
C HIS A 257 5.98 -15.85 -7.72
N ASN A 258 7.11 -15.57 -7.07
CA ASN A 258 7.55 -16.24 -5.86
C ASN A 258 6.99 -15.63 -4.57
N LEU A 259 6.04 -14.68 -4.60
CA LEU A 259 5.43 -14.16 -3.36
C LEU A 259 4.60 -15.22 -2.60
N VAL A 260 4.19 -14.88 -1.38
CA VAL A 260 3.19 -15.65 -0.62
C VAL A 260 1.81 -15.21 -1.09
N TRP A 261 0.95 -16.17 -1.44
CA TRP A 261 -0.37 -15.89 -2.00
C TRP A 261 -1.48 -16.39 -1.08
N SER A 262 -2.58 -15.63 -1.03
CA SER A 262 -3.81 -16.03 -0.36
C SER A 262 -5.00 -15.86 -1.33
N PRO A 263 -6.15 -16.50 -1.09
CA PRO A 263 -7.37 -16.22 -1.85
C PRO A 263 -7.86 -14.77 -1.77
N PHE A 264 -7.39 -14.00 -0.78
CA PHE A 264 -7.74 -12.59 -0.57
C PHE A 264 -6.60 -11.64 -0.93
N THR A 265 -5.67 -12.08 -1.78
CA THR A 265 -4.56 -11.24 -2.22
C THR A 265 -5.02 -10.28 -3.31
N VAL A 266 -4.71 -8.99 -3.13
CA VAL A 266 -4.69 -7.97 -4.19
C VAL A 266 -3.24 -7.78 -4.63
N PHE A 267 -2.98 -7.79 -5.94
CA PHE A 267 -1.65 -7.59 -6.51
C PHE A 267 -1.66 -6.44 -7.52
N HIS A 268 -0.74 -5.50 -7.33
CA HIS A 268 -0.66 -4.27 -8.08
C HIS A 268 0.78 -3.91 -8.43
N ILE A 269 1.01 -3.52 -9.68
CA ILE A 269 2.28 -2.97 -10.15
C ILE A 269 2.00 -1.60 -10.76
N GLY A 270 2.77 -0.59 -10.35
CA GLY A 270 2.57 0.78 -10.79
C GLY A 270 2.98 1.01 -12.24
N TYR A 271 4.25 0.73 -12.57
CA TYR A 271 4.84 1.11 -13.85
C TYR A 271 5.65 -0.01 -14.50
N LYS A 272 5.67 0.02 -15.84
CA LYS A 272 6.60 -0.72 -16.69
C LYS A 272 7.36 0.28 -17.56
N GLY A 273 8.62 0.54 -17.22
CA GLY A 273 9.35 1.67 -17.80
C GLY A 273 8.70 2.99 -17.40
N LYS A 274 8.35 3.83 -18.37
CA LYS A 274 7.73 5.15 -18.14
C LYS A 274 6.21 5.14 -18.12
N ASP A 275 5.61 4.04 -18.58
CA ASP A 275 4.16 3.89 -18.73
C ASP A 275 3.59 3.07 -17.57
N VAL A 276 2.30 3.27 -17.28
CA VAL A 276 1.60 2.44 -16.29
C VAL A 276 1.68 0.97 -16.67
N PHE A 277 1.74 0.09 -15.68
CA PHE A 277 1.88 -1.34 -15.93
C PHE A 277 0.68 -1.85 -16.75
N PRO A 278 0.89 -2.53 -17.89
CA PRO A 278 -0.22 -2.96 -18.74
C PRO A 278 -1.14 -3.95 -18.04
N THR A 279 -2.43 -3.64 -17.94
CA THR A 279 -3.41 -4.48 -17.22
C THR A 279 -3.56 -5.87 -17.84
N GLU A 280 -3.49 -6.01 -19.17
CA GLU A 280 -3.49 -7.32 -19.84
C GLU A 280 -2.30 -8.19 -19.43
N LEU A 281 -1.13 -7.58 -19.29
CA LEU A 281 0.06 -8.29 -18.83
C LEU A 281 -0.08 -8.69 -17.37
N LEU A 282 -0.57 -7.79 -16.51
CA LEU A 282 -0.83 -8.08 -15.09
C LEU A 282 -1.82 -9.25 -14.94
N LYS A 283 -2.90 -9.24 -15.72
CA LYS A 283 -3.90 -10.31 -15.76
C LYS A 283 -3.29 -11.63 -16.23
N LYS A 284 -2.51 -11.61 -17.31
CA LYS A 284 -1.85 -12.80 -17.85
C LYS A 284 -0.92 -13.45 -16.81
N GLU A 285 -0.11 -12.65 -16.13
CA GLU A 285 0.90 -13.14 -15.18
C GLU A 285 0.27 -13.56 -13.84
N PHE A 286 -0.64 -12.76 -13.28
CA PHE A 286 -1.08 -12.91 -11.89
C PHE A 286 -2.58 -13.10 -11.69
N GLY A 287 -3.41 -12.89 -12.72
CA GLY A 287 -4.87 -12.93 -12.61
C GLY A 287 -5.44 -14.27 -12.14
N ASN A 288 -4.71 -15.38 -12.32
CA ASN A 288 -5.11 -16.70 -11.80
C ASN A 288 -4.78 -16.91 -10.31
N ARG A 289 -3.91 -16.07 -9.74
CA ARG A 289 -3.40 -16.18 -8.36
C ARG A 289 -4.04 -15.19 -7.40
N ALA A 290 -4.36 -13.99 -7.88
CA ALA A 290 -4.78 -12.87 -7.05
C ALA A 290 -5.78 -11.97 -7.80
N THR A 291 -6.58 -11.22 -7.04
CA THR A 291 -7.24 -10.04 -7.56
C THR A 291 -6.17 -9.09 -8.08
N ILE A 292 -6.29 -8.65 -9.33
CA ILE A 292 -5.34 -7.69 -9.90
C ILE A 292 -5.90 -6.28 -9.84
N MET A 293 -5.02 -5.31 -9.62
CA MET A 293 -5.39 -3.90 -9.68
C MET A 293 -4.77 -3.26 -10.92
N GLY A 294 -5.61 -2.75 -11.82
CA GLY A 294 -5.16 -1.98 -12.97
C GLY A 294 -4.96 -0.51 -12.61
N SER A 295 -4.19 0.20 -13.42
CA SER A 295 -3.67 1.52 -13.06
C SER A 295 -4.07 2.63 -14.03
N VAL A 296 -4.26 3.82 -13.49
CA VAL A 296 -4.19 5.12 -14.19
C VAL A 296 -2.97 5.88 -13.68
N ASP A 297 -2.27 6.58 -14.58
CA ASP A 297 -1.05 7.30 -14.24
C ASP A 297 -1.36 8.41 -13.23
N THR A 298 -0.63 8.40 -12.11
CA THR A 298 -0.76 9.41 -11.06
C THR A 298 -0.50 10.82 -11.59
N LYS A 299 0.34 10.98 -12.62
CA LYS A 299 0.59 12.26 -13.28
C LYS A 299 -0.70 12.87 -13.87
N LEU A 300 -1.63 12.05 -14.34
CA LEU A 300 -2.90 12.55 -14.88
C LEU A 300 -3.82 13.07 -13.77
N MET A 301 -3.69 12.56 -12.54
CA MET A 301 -4.59 12.88 -11.44
C MET A 301 -4.49 14.34 -10.96
N ILE A 302 -3.35 15.01 -11.19
CA ILE A 302 -3.15 16.43 -10.89
C ILE A 302 -3.35 17.36 -12.10
N ASN A 303 -3.46 16.79 -13.30
CA ASN A 303 -3.68 17.57 -14.52
C ASN A 303 -5.17 17.87 -14.69
N PRO A 304 -5.58 19.09 -15.11
CA PRO A 304 -6.98 19.45 -15.33
C PRO A 304 -7.55 18.85 -16.62
N ASN A 305 -7.49 17.51 -16.73
CA ASN A 305 -7.99 16.76 -17.87
C ASN A 305 -8.67 15.44 -17.42
N PRO A 306 -9.90 15.52 -16.86
CA PRO A 306 -10.68 14.35 -16.47
C PRO A 306 -10.93 13.38 -17.62
N LYS A 307 -10.96 13.86 -18.87
CA LYS A 307 -11.10 13.01 -20.04
C LYS A 307 -9.91 12.07 -20.22
N ALA A 308 -8.68 12.54 -20.04
CA ALA A 308 -7.50 11.68 -20.13
C ALA A 308 -7.50 10.58 -19.06
N VAL A 309 -7.91 10.93 -17.83
CA VAL A 309 -8.10 9.97 -16.73
C VAL A 309 -9.17 8.94 -17.09
N TYR A 310 -10.33 9.39 -17.58
CA TYR A 310 -11.42 8.51 -18.01
C TYR A 310 -10.96 7.56 -19.12
N ASP A 311 -10.33 8.06 -20.18
CA ASP A 311 -9.92 7.24 -21.34
C ASP A 311 -8.90 6.15 -20.93
N GLN A 312 -7.93 6.48 -20.07
CA GLN A 312 -6.95 5.50 -19.56
C GLN A 312 -7.62 4.50 -18.60
N ALA A 313 -8.53 4.97 -17.74
CA ALA A 313 -9.32 4.11 -16.85
C ALA A 313 -10.19 3.12 -17.65
N VAL A 314 -10.86 3.56 -18.72
CA VAL A 314 -11.65 2.68 -19.60
C VAL A 314 -10.78 1.60 -20.24
N THR A 315 -9.58 1.97 -20.69
CA THR A 315 -8.62 1.02 -21.26
C THR A 315 -8.22 -0.05 -20.23
N SER A 316 -7.89 0.38 -19.01
CA SER A 316 -7.54 -0.50 -17.90
C SER A 316 -8.71 -1.42 -17.50
N VAL A 317 -9.91 -0.87 -17.32
CA VAL A 317 -11.13 -1.62 -16.95
C VAL A 317 -11.46 -2.67 -18.00
N LYS A 318 -11.46 -2.31 -19.29
CA LYS A 318 -11.77 -3.26 -20.37
C LYS A 318 -10.79 -4.44 -20.41
N ALA A 319 -9.53 -4.19 -20.09
CA ALA A 319 -8.49 -5.22 -20.06
C ALA A 319 -8.55 -6.14 -18.82
N GLY A 320 -9.01 -5.61 -17.69
CA GLY A 320 -8.94 -6.29 -16.41
C GLY A 320 -10.25 -6.88 -15.89
N ARG A 321 -11.42 -6.33 -16.26
CA ARG A 321 -12.73 -6.63 -15.65
C ARG A 321 -13.18 -8.10 -15.67
N ASP A 322 -12.59 -8.93 -16.53
CA ASP A 322 -12.82 -10.37 -16.66
C ASP A 322 -11.65 -11.21 -16.11
N SER A 323 -10.77 -10.63 -15.30
CA SER A 323 -9.72 -11.35 -14.58
C SER A 323 -10.30 -12.50 -13.73
N PRO A 324 -9.71 -13.70 -13.77
CA PRO A 324 -10.33 -14.89 -13.16
C PRO A 324 -10.40 -14.87 -11.63
N ARG A 325 -9.60 -14.03 -10.96
CA ARG A 325 -9.64 -13.80 -9.51
C ARG A 325 -10.07 -12.37 -9.15
N GLY A 326 -10.79 -11.69 -10.03
CA GLY A 326 -11.30 -10.34 -9.79
C GLY A 326 -10.35 -9.22 -10.22
N TYR A 327 -10.90 -8.00 -10.24
CA TYR A 327 -10.23 -6.80 -10.71
C TYR A 327 -10.70 -5.56 -9.95
N ILE A 328 -9.74 -4.70 -9.62
CA ILE A 328 -9.95 -3.37 -9.04
C ILE A 328 -9.32 -2.33 -9.98
N LEU A 329 -10.00 -1.21 -10.19
CA LEU A 329 -9.40 -0.05 -10.86
C LEU A 329 -8.75 0.85 -9.82
N GLY A 330 -7.52 1.28 -10.07
CA GLY A 330 -6.88 2.29 -9.23
C GLY A 330 -5.88 3.16 -9.96
N THR A 331 -5.10 3.91 -9.20
CA THR A 331 -3.97 4.70 -9.70
C THR A 331 -2.69 3.90 -9.63
N ALA A 332 -1.65 4.31 -10.37
CA ALA A 332 -0.38 3.61 -10.45
C ALA A 332 0.43 3.62 -9.14
N CYS A 333 0.10 4.51 -8.21
CA CYS A 333 0.64 4.61 -6.84
C CYS A 333 -0.41 5.34 -5.98
N GLU A 334 -0.03 5.80 -4.79
CA GLU A 334 -0.83 6.68 -3.93
C GLU A 334 -1.48 7.81 -4.73
N CYS A 335 -2.77 8.07 -4.45
CA CYS A 335 -3.49 9.20 -5.03
C CYS A 335 -2.74 10.50 -4.72
N PRO A 336 -2.29 11.26 -5.72
CA PRO A 336 -1.60 12.51 -5.46
C PRO A 336 -2.43 13.46 -4.60
N MET A 337 -1.75 14.12 -3.67
CA MET A 337 -2.32 15.01 -2.66
C MET A 337 -3.28 16.05 -3.20
N TYR A 338 -2.92 16.65 -4.34
CA TYR A 338 -3.67 17.71 -4.98
C TYR A 338 -4.47 17.20 -6.19
N THR A 339 -4.85 15.92 -6.18
CA THR A 339 -5.72 15.35 -7.20
C THR A 339 -7.00 16.18 -7.35
N LEU A 340 -7.35 16.48 -8.59
CA LEU A 340 -8.54 17.28 -8.88
C LEU A 340 -9.82 16.44 -8.71
N PRO A 341 -10.90 16.97 -8.09
CA PRO A 341 -12.17 16.25 -7.91
C PRO A 341 -12.71 15.59 -9.17
N GLY A 342 -12.62 16.27 -10.32
CA GLY A 342 -13.06 15.74 -11.61
C GLY A 342 -12.31 14.48 -12.04
N ASN A 343 -11.05 14.33 -11.63
CA ASN A 343 -10.24 13.16 -11.96
C ASN A 343 -10.64 11.94 -11.11
N LEU A 344 -11.01 12.14 -9.84
CA LEU A 344 -11.59 11.05 -9.02
C LEU A 344 -12.93 10.56 -9.58
N LEU A 345 -13.79 11.51 -10.00
CA LEU A 345 -15.06 11.18 -10.65
C LEU A 345 -14.86 10.42 -11.97
N ALA A 346 -13.84 10.78 -12.76
CA ALA A 346 -13.52 10.09 -13.99
C ALA A 346 -13.18 8.60 -13.79
N LEU A 347 -12.46 8.23 -12.72
CA LEU A 347 -12.18 6.83 -12.37
C LEU A 347 -13.48 6.05 -12.11
N THR A 348 -14.34 6.58 -11.24
CA THR A 348 -15.60 5.91 -10.88
C THR A 348 -16.59 5.87 -12.04
N GLN A 349 -16.59 6.89 -12.90
CA GLN A 349 -17.40 6.91 -14.11
C GLN A 349 -16.95 5.84 -15.11
N ALA A 350 -15.65 5.67 -15.34
CA ALA A 350 -15.13 4.61 -16.21
C ALA A 350 -15.50 3.20 -15.69
N ALA A 351 -15.42 2.99 -14.37
CA ALA A 351 -15.87 1.75 -13.74
C ALA A 351 -17.37 1.51 -13.91
N ARG A 352 -18.22 2.56 -13.85
CA ARG A 352 -19.66 2.44 -14.10
C ARG A 352 -19.95 2.09 -15.56
N ASP A 353 -19.36 2.82 -16.50
CA ASP A 353 -19.70 2.69 -17.92
C ASP A 353 -19.15 1.41 -18.55
N HIS A 354 -18.01 0.92 -18.08
CA HIS A 354 -17.32 -0.22 -18.68
C HIS A 354 -17.03 -1.37 -17.72
N GLY A 355 -17.34 -1.22 -16.45
CA GLY A 355 -17.11 -2.22 -15.40
C GLY A 355 -18.38 -2.67 -14.67
N THR A 356 -19.60 -2.32 -15.12
CA THR A 356 -20.89 -2.84 -14.56
C THR A 356 -21.22 -4.29 -14.96
N PHE A 357 -21.24 -5.22 -14.01
CA PHE A 357 -21.34 -6.65 -14.33
C PHE A 357 -22.61 -7.00 -15.11
N GLY A 358 -22.46 -7.82 -16.14
CA GLY A 358 -23.56 -8.24 -17.02
C GLY A 358 -23.87 -7.27 -18.17
N THR A 359 -23.14 -6.17 -18.31
CA THR A 359 -23.32 -5.22 -19.43
C THR A 359 -22.25 -5.34 -20.53
N TRP A 360 -21.39 -6.36 -20.46
CA TRP A 360 -20.31 -6.56 -21.42
C TRP A 360 -20.08 -8.00 -21.83
#